data_AF-A0A2E0G4E8-F1
#
_entry.id   AF-A0A2E0G4E8-F1
#
_cell.length_a   1.000
_cell.length_b   1.000
_cell.length_c   1.000
_cell.angle_alpha   90.00
_cell.angle_beta   90.00
_cell.angle_gamma   90.00
#
_symmetry.space_group_name_H-M   'P 1'
#
loop_
_entity.id
_entity.type
_entity.pdbx_description
1 polymer ?
#
loop_
_entity_poly.entity_id
_entity_poly.type
_entity_poly.pdbx_seq_one_letter_code
_entity_poly.pdbx_strand_id
1 'polypeptide(L)'
;MIIISLVILAVATRLLPHPPNVAPITGIALFAGHRFGDKRLAFIIPILCMFISDIFLGFHSTLPFVYVAFIAISFLGIYSKNINNSTILTSSTIFFLLTNFGVWLLGYPNTIAGFISCYTLALPFFVNTIIGDLFFTHSLNYSFSKVEKRYPELAINN
;
A
#
# COMPACT_ATOMS: atom_id res chain seq x y z
N MET A 1 3.05 -4.84 19.92
CA MET A 1 1.86 -5.64 19.54
C MET A 1 1.20 -5.11 18.28
N ILE A 2 0.93 -3.81 18.14
CA ILE A 2 0.23 -3.23 16.97
C ILE A 2 0.92 -3.54 15.63
N ILE A 3 2.25 -3.33 15.54
CA ILE A 3 3.02 -3.63 14.31
C ILE A 3 2.85 -5.10 13.90
N ILE A 4 2.93 -6.02 14.86
CA ILE A 4 2.77 -7.46 14.59
C ILE A 4 1.37 -7.75 14.06
N SER A 5 0.33 -7.15 14.64
CA SER A 5 -1.05 -7.30 14.15
C SER A 5 -1.23 -6.76 12.73
N LEU A 6 -0.59 -5.63 12.39
CA LEU A 6 -0.61 -5.08 11.02
C LEU A 6 0.08 -6.03 10.04
N VAL A 7 1.22 -6.60 10.41
CA VAL A 7 1.96 -7.56 9.60
C VAL A 7 1.12 -8.83 9.37
N ILE A 8 0.53 -9.39 10.42
CA ILE A 8 -0.33 -10.57 10.32
C ILE A 8 -1.53 -10.29 9.41
N LEU A 9 -2.20 -9.14 9.59
CA LEU A 9 -3.34 -8.76 8.75
C LEU A 9 -2.92 -8.64 7.27
N ALA A 10 -1.77 -8.02 6.98
CA ALA A 10 -1.26 -7.87 5.62
C ALA A 10 -0.89 -9.19 4.95
N VAL A 11 -0.19 -10.06 5.67
CA VAL A 11 0.20 -11.37 5.15
C VAL A 11 -1.05 -12.24 4.96
N ALA A 12 -1.93 -12.30 5.96
CA ALA A 12 -3.15 -13.11 5.88
C ALA A 12 -4.06 -12.67 4.73
N THR A 13 -4.31 -11.37 4.59
CA THR A 13 -5.16 -10.86 3.50
C THR A 13 -4.58 -11.17 2.13
N ARG A 14 -3.25 -11.12 1.94
CA ARG A 14 -2.60 -11.48 0.67
C ARG A 14 -2.60 -12.97 0.34
N LEU A 15 -2.61 -13.83 1.36
CA LEU A 15 -2.59 -15.29 1.17
C LEU A 15 -3.99 -15.89 1.04
N LEU A 16 -5.00 -15.23 1.61
CA LEU A 16 -6.39 -15.64 1.50
C LEU A 16 -7.01 -15.16 0.18
N PRO A 17 -8.07 -15.81 -0.33
CA PRO A 17 -8.78 -15.32 -1.51
C PRO A 17 -9.34 -13.91 -1.25
N HIS A 18 -8.84 -12.94 -2.00
CA HIS A 18 -9.27 -11.55 -1.91
C HIS A 18 -9.40 -10.97 -3.34
N PRO A 19 -10.22 -9.92 -3.54
CA PRO A 19 -10.27 -9.25 -4.83
C PRO A 19 -8.90 -8.65 -5.20
N PRO A 20 -8.52 -8.66 -6.48
CA PRO A 20 -7.24 -8.10 -6.93
C PRO A 20 -7.03 -6.66 -6.43
N ASN A 21 -5.82 -6.38 -5.94
CA ASN A 21 -5.39 -5.09 -5.37
C ASN A 21 -6.16 -4.60 -4.12
N VAL A 22 -7.04 -5.41 -3.53
CA VAL A 22 -7.69 -5.10 -2.26
C VAL A 22 -6.88 -5.71 -1.12
N ALA A 23 -5.89 -4.97 -0.62
CA ALA A 23 -5.01 -5.40 0.47
C ALA A 23 -4.62 -4.22 1.38
N PRO A 24 -4.29 -4.45 2.66
CA PRO A 24 -4.06 -3.39 3.64
C PRO A 24 -2.66 -2.74 3.55
N ILE A 25 -1.80 -3.16 2.61
CA ILE A 25 -0.39 -2.74 2.57
C ILE A 25 -0.25 -1.23 2.38
N THR A 26 -1.05 -0.62 1.50
CA THR A 26 -1.04 0.84 1.26
C THR A 26 -1.39 1.60 2.54
N GLY A 27 -2.45 1.18 3.22
CA GLY A 27 -2.87 1.75 4.49
C GLY A 27 -1.77 1.62 5.55
N ILE A 28 -1.08 0.47 5.61
CA ILE A 28 0.05 0.26 6.52
C ILE A 28 1.22 1.17 6.17
N ALA A 29 1.58 1.32 4.89
CA ALA A 29 2.67 2.18 4.45
C ALA A 29 2.40 3.66 4.78
N LEU A 30 1.19 4.16 4.49
CA LEU A 30 0.77 5.51 4.84
C LEU A 30 0.74 5.72 6.36
N PHE A 31 0.13 4.79 7.09
CA PHE A 31 0.01 4.85 8.54
C PHE A 31 1.38 4.82 9.22
N ALA A 32 2.26 3.90 8.84
CA ALA A 32 3.59 3.78 9.40
C ALA A 32 4.46 5.02 9.13
N GLY A 33 4.38 5.60 7.92
CA GLY A 33 5.09 6.83 7.56
C GLY A 33 4.65 8.04 8.38
N HIS A 34 3.34 8.19 8.54
CA HIS A 34 2.77 9.35 9.22
C HIS A 34 2.91 9.24 10.75
N ARG A 35 2.66 8.07 11.32
CA ARG A 35 2.46 7.91 12.77
C ARG A 35 3.71 7.51 13.53
N PHE A 36 4.62 6.73 12.94
CA PHE A 36 5.82 6.31 13.65
C PHE A 36 6.89 7.41 13.64
N GLY A 37 7.53 7.60 14.80
CA GLY A 37 8.65 8.52 14.96
C GLY A 37 9.89 8.07 14.19
N ASP A 38 10.18 6.77 14.20
CA ASP A 38 11.25 6.21 13.37
C ASP A 38 10.77 5.99 11.94
N LYS A 39 11.26 6.83 11.02
CA LYS A 39 10.92 6.79 9.60
C LYS A 39 11.42 5.54 8.89
N ARG A 40 12.37 4.79 9.46
CA ARG A 40 12.81 3.50 8.90
C ARG A 40 11.68 2.47 8.91
N LEU A 41 10.84 2.51 9.95
CA LEU A 41 9.70 1.59 10.08
C LEU A 41 8.66 1.78 8.97
N ALA A 42 8.54 2.99 8.43
CA ALA A 42 7.66 3.30 7.30
C ALA A 42 8.01 2.49 6.04
N PHE A 43 9.28 2.13 5.87
CA PHE A 43 9.75 1.32 4.75
C PHE A 43 9.84 -0.16 5.12
N ILE A 44 10.42 -0.47 6.27
CA ILE A 44 10.69 -1.85 6.69
C ILE A 44 9.38 -2.63 6.79
N ILE A 45 8.34 -2.06 7.41
CA ILE A 45 7.08 -2.79 7.65
C ILE A 45 6.41 -3.23 6.34
N PRO A 46 6.07 -2.34 5.38
CA PRO A 46 5.42 -2.77 4.14
C PRO A 46 6.32 -3.68 3.31
N ILE A 47 7.62 -3.41 3.20
CA ILE A 47 8.55 -4.24 2.43
C ILE A 47 8.66 -5.65 3.03
N LEU A 48 8.76 -5.77 4.36
CA LEU A 48 8.83 -7.07 5.03
C LEU A 48 7.53 -7.85 4.84
N CYS A 49 6.36 -7.19 4.97
CA CYS A 49 5.07 -7.83 4.71
C CYS A 49 5.00 -8.41 3.30
N MET A 50 5.37 -7.62 2.30
CA MET A 50 5.41 -8.07 0.91
C MET A 50 6.36 -9.23 0.73
N PHE A 51 7.60 -9.10 1.18
CA PHE A 51 8.62 -10.13 1.04
C PHE A 51 8.18 -11.46 1.65
N ILE A 52 7.64 -11.44 2.86
CA ILE A 52 7.14 -12.65 3.52
C ILE A 52 6.00 -13.27 2.70
N SER A 53 5.03 -12.49 2.25
CA SER A 53 3.92 -13.02 1.45
C SER A 53 4.35 -13.51 0.07
N ASP A 54 5.34 -12.88 -0.56
CA ASP A 54 5.82 -13.22 -1.91
C ASP A 54 6.61 -14.54 -1.91
N ILE A 55 7.20 -14.94 -0.78
CA ILE A 55 7.77 -16.29 -0.60
C ILE A 55 6.71 -17.37 -0.85
N PHE A 56 5.45 -17.12 -0.47
CA PHE A 56 4.35 -18.07 -0.65
C PHE A 56 3.61 -17.89 -1.99
N LEU A 57 3.45 -16.64 -2.45
CA LEU A 57 2.76 -16.33 -3.71
C LEU A 57 3.63 -16.59 -4.96
N GLY A 58 4.96 -16.62 -4.79
CA GLY A 58 5.93 -16.80 -5.85
C GLY A 58 6.47 -15.47 -6.39
N PHE A 59 7.75 -15.48 -6.76
CA PHE A 59 8.43 -14.32 -7.34
C PHE A 59 8.17 -14.21 -8.84
N HIS A 60 7.85 -13.01 -9.32
CA HIS A 60 7.63 -12.71 -10.74
C HIS A 60 8.29 -11.41 -11.18
N SER A 61 8.47 -11.25 -12.50
CA SER A 61 9.28 -10.18 -13.11
C SER A 61 8.78 -8.76 -12.86
N THR A 62 7.48 -8.58 -12.60
CA THR A 62 6.88 -7.28 -12.29
C THR A 62 7.00 -6.87 -10.81
N LEU A 63 7.47 -7.76 -9.91
CA LEU A 63 7.59 -7.44 -8.48
C LEU A 63 8.41 -6.19 -8.16
N PRO A 64 9.58 -5.92 -8.80
CA PRO A 64 10.36 -4.73 -8.49
C PRO A 64 9.54 -3.43 -8.58
N PHE A 65 8.60 -3.34 -9.52
CA PHE A 65 7.71 -2.19 -9.68
C PHE A 65 6.71 -2.05 -8.52
N VAL A 66 6.24 -3.18 -7.97
CA VAL A 66 5.38 -3.21 -6.77
C VAL A 66 6.16 -2.70 -5.55
N TYR A 67 7.41 -3.14 -5.36
CA TYR A 67 8.24 -2.71 -4.24
C TYR A 67 8.58 -1.21 -4.35
N VAL A 68 8.94 -0.74 -5.54
CA VAL A 68 9.18 0.69 -5.79
C VAL A 68 7.92 1.53 -5.52
N ALA A 69 6.74 1.03 -5.89
CA ALA A 69 5.48 1.70 -5.59
C ALA A 69 5.26 1.86 -4.08
N PHE A 70 5.48 0.80 -3.29
CA PHE A 70 5.33 0.90 -1.84
C PHE A 70 6.39 1.77 -1.17
N ILE A 71 7.62 1.81 -1.69
CA ILE A 71 8.64 2.77 -1.24
C ILE A 71 8.14 4.20 -1.48
N ALA A 72 7.60 4.51 -2.66
CA ALA A 72 7.05 5.82 -2.98
C ALA A 72 5.84 6.18 -2.09
N ILE A 73 4.97 5.22 -1.80
CA ILE A 73 3.83 5.40 -0.89
C ILE A 73 4.31 5.64 0.55
N SER A 74 5.35 4.94 1.02
CA SER A 74 5.94 5.19 2.33
C SER A 74 6.50 6.62 2.42
N PHE A 75 7.18 7.11 1.37
CA PHE A 75 7.59 8.51 1.31
C PHE A 75 6.41 9.47 1.40
N LEU A 76 5.34 9.21 0.64
CA LEU A 76 4.11 10.00 0.72
C LEU A 76 3.57 10.03 2.16
N GLY A 77 3.49 8.88 2.84
CA GLY A 77 3.08 8.79 4.24
C GLY A 77 3.95 9.61 5.21
N ILE A 78 5.27 9.60 5.01
CA ILE A 78 6.23 10.34 5.86
C ILE A 78 6.05 11.85 5.74
N TYR A 79 5.87 12.35 4.51
CA TYR A 79 5.78 13.79 4.25
C TYR A 79 4.35 14.34 4.34
N SER A 80 3.35 13.46 4.39
CA SER A 80 1.96 13.87 4.59
C SER A 80 1.72 14.40 6.00
N LYS A 81 1.26 15.65 6.07
CA LYS A 81 0.84 16.29 7.32
C LYS A 81 -0.37 15.62 7.97
N ASN A 82 -1.25 15.04 7.17
CA ASN A 82 -2.42 14.29 7.60
C ASN A 82 -2.75 13.22 6.55
N ILE A 83 -3.19 12.04 6.98
CA ILE A 83 -3.68 11.00 6.06
C ILE A 83 -5.16 11.22 5.78
N ASN A 84 -5.46 11.91 4.68
CA ASN A 84 -6.82 12.20 4.20
C ASN A 84 -7.13 11.47 2.88
N ASN A 85 -8.36 11.60 2.38
CA ASN A 85 -8.79 10.95 1.13
C ASN A 85 -7.93 11.34 -0.08
N SER A 86 -7.40 12.56 -0.12
CA SER A 86 -6.48 12.98 -1.18
C SER A 86 -5.17 12.20 -1.11
N THR A 87 -4.60 12.04 0.08
CA THR A 87 -3.37 11.27 0.28
C THR A 87 -3.57 9.80 -0.11
N ILE A 88 -4.72 9.24 0.28
CA ILE A 88 -5.10 7.86 -0.07
C ILE A 88 -5.22 7.74 -1.59
N LEU A 89 -5.95 8.63 -2.26
CA LEU A 89 -6.09 8.61 -3.71
C LEU A 89 -4.75 8.76 -4.43
N THR A 90 -3.88 9.66 -3.96
CA THR A 90 -2.52 9.81 -4.50
C THR A 90 -1.72 8.51 -4.35
N SER A 91 -1.83 7.81 -3.21
CA SER A 91 -1.16 6.52 -3.02
C SER A 91 -1.66 5.45 -3.99
N SER A 92 -2.98 5.36 -4.20
CA SER A 92 -3.57 4.44 -5.18
C SER A 92 -3.10 4.77 -6.60
N THR A 93 -3.01 6.07 -6.96
CA THR A 93 -2.51 6.52 -8.25
C THR A 93 -1.04 6.17 -8.44
N ILE A 94 -0.19 6.39 -7.43
CA ILE A 94 1.23 5.98 -7.46
C ILE A 94 1.34 4.47 -7.70
N PHE A 95 0.59 3.67 -6.95
CA PHE A 95 0.57 2.23 -7.10
C PHE A 95 0.14 1.82 -8.52
N PHE A 96 -0.97 2.35 -9.00
CA PHE A 96 -1.50 2.08 -10.32
C PHE A 96 -0.51 2.43 -11.44
N LEU A 97 0.09 3.63 -11.38
CA LEU A 97 1.02 4.06 -12.41
C LEU A 97 2.28 3.20 -12.44
N LEU A 98 2.92 2.96 -11.30
CA LEU A 98 4.21 2.25 -11.27
C LEU A 98 4.07 0.76 -11.57
N THR A 99 3.05 0.10 -11.02
CA THR A 99 2.86 -1.35 -11.26
C THR A 99 2.47 -1.64 -12.70
N ASN A 100 1.56 -0.85 -13.29
CA ASN A 100 1.15 -1.04 -14.68
C ASN A 100 2.23 -0.60 -15.67
N PHE A 101 3.12 0.33 -15.29
CA PHE A 101 4.30 0.63 -16.09
C PHE A 101 5.19 -0.60 -16.23
N GLY A 102 5.39 -1.36 -15.14
CA GLY A 102 6.10 -2.63 -15.18
C GLY A 102 5.42 -3.70 -16.04
N VAL A 103 4.09 -3.80 -15.95
CA VAL A 103 3.30 -4.72 -16.80
C VAL A 103 3.41 -4.37 -18.28
N TRP A 104 3.31 -3.08 -18.62
CA TRP A 104 3.46 -2.62 -20.00
C TRP A 104 4.86 -2.94 -20.53
N LEU A 105 5.90 -2.56 -19.79
CA LEU A 105 7.29 -2.71 -20.22
C LEU A 105 7.69 -4.18 -20.48
N LEU A 106 7.11 -5.10 -19.72
CA LEU A 106 7.47 -6.52 -19.74
C LEU A 106 6.49 -7.42 -20.50
N GLY A 107 5.25 -6.96 -20.72
CA GLY A 107 4.17 -7.81 -21.24
C GLY A 107 3.45 -7.26 -22.48
N TYR A 108 3.68 -6.00 -22.85
CA TYR A 108 3.03 -5.38 -24.00
C TYR A 108 4.07 -4.85 -25.00
N PRO A 109 3.70 -4.64 -26.28
CA PRO A 109 4.56 -3.92 -27.21
C PRO A 109 4.89 -2.51 -26.68
N ASN A 110 6.17 -2.14 -26.74
CA ASN A 110 6.68 -0.84 -26.31
C ASN A 110 6.33 0.28 -27.33
N THR A 111 5.04 0.42 -27.61
CA THR A 111 4.44 1.41 -28.48
C THR A 111 3.37 2.19 -27.71
N ILE A 112 2.99 3.36 -28.22
CA ILE A 112 1.90 4.16 -27.63
C ILE A 112 0.60 3.35 -27.56
N ALA A 113 0.30 2.54 -28.58
CA ALA A 113 -0.88 1.69 -28.60
C ALA A 113 -0.83 0.61 -27.51
N GLY A 114 0.33 -0.04 -27.31
CA GLY A 114 0.51 -1.00 -26.23
C GLY A 114 0.38 -0.37 -24.85
N PHE A 115 0.90 0.84 -24.68
CA PHE A 115 0.78 1.61 -23.43
C PHE A 115 -0.69 1.92 -23.12
N ILE A 116 -1.43 2.50 -24.08
CA ILE A 116 -2.85 2.81 -23.92
C ILE A 116 -3.64 1.54 -23.61
N SER A 117 -3.42 0.46 -24.37
CA SER A 117 -4.11 -0.81 -24.15
C SER A 117 -3.88 -1.38 -22.75
N CYS A 118 -2.63 -1.42 -22.28
CA CYS A 118 -2.28 -1.91 -20.94
C CYS A 118 -2.99 -1.10 -19.85
N TYR A 119 -2.94 0.22 -19.91
CA TYR A 119 -3.55 1.09 -18.90
C TYR A 119 -5.08 1.09 -18.95
N THR A 120 -5.69 1.00 -20.14
CA THR A 120 -7.15 0.87 -20.27
C THR A 120 -7.65 -0.42 -19.62
N LEU A 121 -6.99 -1.55 -19.85
CA LEU A 121 -7.35 -2.83 -19.25
C LEU A 121 -7.08 -2.87 -17.74
N ALA A 122 -6.19 -2.01 -17.25
CA ALA A 122 -5.87 -1.90 -15.83
C ALA A 122 -6.91 -1.09 -15.02
N LEU A 123 -7.79 -0.31 -15.66
CA LEU A 123 -8.75 0.57 -14.96
C LEU A 123 -9.64 -0.13 -13.92
N PRO A 124 -10.20 -1.34 -14.16
CA PRO A 124 -10.97 -2.05 -13.14
C PRO A 124 -10.15 -2.36 -11.88
N PHE A 125 -8.87 -2.68 -12.04
CA PHE A 125 -7.96 -2.92 -10.92
C PHE A 125 -7.66 -1.63 -10.14
N PHE A 126 -7.65 -0.48 -10.81
CA PHE A 126 -7.51 0.81 -10.15
C PHE A 126 -8.68 1.11 -9.22
N VAL A 127 -9.91 0.83 -9.67
CA VAL A 127 -11.12 0.98 -8.85
C VAL A 127 -11.03 0.12 -7.59
N ASN A 128 -10.64 -1.15 -7.73
CA ASN A 128 -10.43 -2.04 -6.59
C ASN A 128 -9.35 -1.49 -5.63
N THR A 129 -8.25 -0.96 -6.18
CA THR A 129 -7.16 -0.36 -5.41
C THR A 129 -7.68 0.80 -4.55
N ILE A 130 -8.45 1.73 -5.15
CA ILE A 130 -9.04 2.86 -4.43
C ILE A 130 -9.98 2.39 -3.31
N ILE A 131 -10.86 1.44 -3.59
CA ILE A 131 -11.81 0.90 -2.61
C ILE A 131 -11.06 0.25 -1.44
N GLY A 132 -10.07 -0.58 -1.74
CA GLY A 132 -9.24 -1.25 -0.73
C GLY A 132 -8.46 -0.25 0.12
N ASP A 133 -7.78 0.69 -0.53
CA ASP A 133 -6.96 1.68 0.16
C ASP A 133 -7.81 2.59 1.07
N LEU A 134 -8.98 3.03 0.60
CA LEU A 134 -9.93 3.78 1.43
C LEU A 134 -10.38 2.95 2.63
N PHE A 135 -10.85 1.73 2.40
CA PHE A 135 -11.38 0.85 3.46
C PHE A 135 -10.34 0.55 4.53
N PHE A 136 -9.15 0.08 4.14
CA PHE A 136 -8.12 -0.31 5.09
C PHE A 136 -7.50 0.89 5.79
N THR A 137 -7.23 2.00 5.08
CA THR A 137 -6.63 3.18 5.73
C THR A 137 -7.57 3.79 6.76
N HIS A 138 -8.88 3.89 6.46
CA HIS A 138 -9.86 4.38 7.44
C HIS A 138 -10.01 3.42 8.61
N SER A 139 -10.06 2.12 8.36
CA SER A 139 -10.17 1.09 9.41
C SER A 139 -8.97 1.11 10.36
N LEU A 140 -7.76 1.33 9.83
CA LEU A 140 -6.53 1.47 10.61
C LEU A 140 -6.54 2.75 11.45
N ASN A 141 -6.82 3.90 10.83
CA ASN A 141 -6.88 5.18 11.55
C ASN A 141 -7.95 5.17 12.65
N TYR A 142 -9.13 4.60 12.37
CA TYR A 142 -10.21 4.48 13.35
C TYR A 142 -9.85 3.56 14.51
N SER A 143 -9.35 2.36 14.20
CA SER A 143 -8.91 1.39 15.22
C SER A 143 -7.84 1.99 16.12
N PHE A 144 -6.88 2.71 15.54
CA PHE A 144 -5.80 3.33 16.29
C PHE A 144 -6.28 4.51 17.15
N SER A 145 -7.15 5.38 16.63
CA SER A 145 -7.75 6.48 17.42
C SER A 145 -8.50 5.97 18.65
N LYS A 146 -9.18 4.80 18.55
CA LYS A 146 -9.78 4.15 19.72
C LYS A 146 -8.75 3.69 20.76
N VAL A 147 -7.62 3.16 20.30
CA VAL A 147 -6.52 2.72 21.18
C VAL A 147 -5.87 3.92 21.87
N GLU A 148 -5.61 5.01 21.16
CA GLU A 148 -5.06 6.26 21.73
C GLU A 148 -5.95 6.84 22.83
N LYS A 149 -7.28 6.83 22.64
CA LYS A 149 -8.21 7.29 23.69
C LYS A 149 -8.10 6.47 24.97
N ARG A 150 -7.68 5.20 24.87
CA ARG A 150 -7.48 4.31 26.01
C ARG A 150 -6.07 4.42 26.61
N TYR A 151 -5.09 4.77 25.78
CA TYR A 151 -3.67 4.87 26.10
C TYR A 151 -3.08 6.19 25.56
N PRO A 152 -3.27 7.31 26.28
CA PRO A 152 -2.89 8.65 25.81
C PRO A 152 -1.40 8.82 25.52
N GLU A 153 -0.54 8.00 26.12
CA GLU A 153 0.90 7.95 25.86
C GLU A 153 1.26 7.59 24.41
N LEU A 154 0.31 7.01 23.65
CA LEU A 154 0.46 6.72 22.23
C LEU A 154 0.07 7.90 21.34
N ALA A 155 -0.61 8.94 21.86
CA ALA A 155 -1.04 10.10 21.10
C ALA A 155 0.17 10.84 20.49
N ILE A 156 -0.01 11.46 19.31
CA ILE A 156 1.03 12.34 18.75
C ILE A 156 1.09 13.54 19.70
N ASN A 157 2.14 13.63 20.51
CA ASN A 157 2.51 14.89 21.14
C ASN A 157 3.00 15.80 20.00
N ASN A 158 2.11 16.64 19.49
CA ASN A 158 2.48 17.77 18.63
C ASN A 158 3.02 18.91 19.50
#